data_AF-A0A5C7L9T3-F1
#
_entry.id   AF-A0A5C7L9T3-F1
#
_cell.length_a   1.000
_cell.length_b   1.000
_cell.length_c   1.000
_cell.angle_alpha   90.00
_cell.angle_beta   90.00
_cell.angle_gamma   90.00
#
_symmetry.space_group_name_H-M   'P 1'
#
loop_
_entity.id
_entity.type
_entity.pdbx_description
1 polymer ?
#
loop_
_entity_poly.entity_id
_entity_poly.type
_entity_poly.pdbx_seq_one_letter_code
_entity_poly.pdbx_strand_id
1 'polypeptide(L)'
;MRVHKLMMAALAAAVLAACSAHDEPPPPAAKQGRAETQGIRNVQAIGVPGNAIADKVDGALNASDDQRKRNDQALQNVDKTQPDPQ
;
A
#
# COMPACT_ATOMS: atom_id res chain seq x y z
N MET A 1 20.60 49.76 20.50
CA MET A 1 21.31 48.68 19.79
C MET A 1 21.11 47.26 20.36
N ARG A 2 20.83 47.07 21.65
CA ARG A 2 20.64 45.72 22.23
C ARG A 2 19.39 44.97 21.71
N VAL A 3 18.30 45.69 21.47
CA VAL A 3 17.02 45.11 21.03
C VAL A 3 17.09 44.57 19.59
N HIS A 4 17.82 45.24 18.70
CA HIS A 4 18.01 44.80 17.31
C HIS A 4 18.85 43.52 17.21
N LYS A 5 19.86 43.36 18.08
CA LYS A 5 20.69 42.13 18.15
C LYS A 5 19.86 40.92 18.63
N LEU A 6 18.96 41.13 19.58
CA LEU A 6 18.06 40.08 20.07
C LEU A 6 17.03 39.65 19.01
N MET A 7 16.48 40.61 18.26
CA MET A 7 15.52 40.33 17.20
C MET A 7 16.14 39.55 16.04
N MET A 8 17.36 39.90 15.62
CA MET A 8 18.08 39.16 14.57
C MET A 8 18.48 37.75 15.02
N ALA A 9 18.83 37.56 16.28
CA ALA A 9 19.12 36.24 16.84
C ALA A 9 17.86 35.34 16.86
N ALA A 10 16.70 35.90 17.22
CA ALA A 10 15.44 35.18 17.21
C ALA A 10 15.01 34.77 15.79
N LEU A 11 15.22 35.66 14.81
CA LEU A 11 14.92 35.38 13.40
C LEU A 11 15.83 34.28 12.84
N ALA A 12 17.12 34.31 13.16
CA ALA A 12 18.06 33.25 12.76
C ALA A 12 17.69 31.89 13.37
N ALA A 13 17.29 31.85 14.64
CA ALA A 13 16.84 30.62 15.29
C ALA A 13 15.56 30.04 14.64
N ALA A 14 14.63 30.89 14.22
CA ALA A 14 13.40 30.46 13.54
C ALA A 14 13.70 29.84 12.16
N VAL A 15 14.65 30.39 11.40
CA VAL A 15 15.07 29.84 10.10
C VAL A 15 15.78 28.50 10.26
N LEU A 16 16.63 28.35 11.28
CA LEU A 16 17.28 27.06 11.57
C LEU A 16 16.28 25.98 12.00
N ALA A 17 15.25 26.33 12.78
CA ALA A 17 14.21 25.40 13.20
C ALA A 17 13.33 24.90 12.03
N ALA A 18 13.13 25.73 11.01
CA ALA A 18 12.39 25.34 9.80
C ALA A 18 13.17 24.34 8.93
N CYS A 19 14.50 24.40 8.94
CA CYS A 19 15.34 23.42 8.24
C CYS A 19 15.52 22.10 8.99
N SER A 20 15.25 22.06 10.30
CA SER A 20 15.32 20.84 11.12
C SER A 20 13.98 20.13 11.32
N ALA A 21 12.90 20.61 10.68
CA ALA A 21 11.64 19.89 10.60
C ALA A 21 11.82 18.69 9.66
N HIS A 22 12.52 17.68 10.17
CA HIS A 22 12.52 16.35 9.58
C HIS A 22 11.16 15.76 9.95
N ASP A 23 10.22 15.74 8.99
CA ASP A 23 9.03 14.92 9.10
C ASP A 23 9.51 13.49 9.31
N GLU A 24 9.42 12.98 10.53
CA GLU A 24 9.64 11.57 10.81
C GLU A 24 8.71 10.78 9.88
N PRO A 25 9.23 9.80 9.13
CA PRO A 25 8.39 8.99 8.26
C PRO A 25 7.25 8.43 9.11
N PRO A 26 5.98 8.57 8.66
CA PRO A 26 4.86 8.03 9.42
C PRO A 26 5.10 6.54 9.67
N PRO A 27 4.70 6.03 10.85
CA PRO A 27 4.91 4.64 11.20
C PRO A 27 4.33 3.73 10.12
N PRO A 28 4.97 2.57 9.85
CA PRO A 28 4.51 1.66 8.81
C PRO A 28 3.05 1.29 9.06
N ALA A 29 2.24 1.39 8.00
CA ALA A 29 0.82 1.06 8.07
C ALA A 29 0.63 -0.38 8.57
N ALA A 30 -0.42 -0.61 9.35
CA ALA A 30 -0.79 -1.95 9.80
C ALA A 30 -0.92 -2.89 8.59
N LYS A 31 -0.41 -4.14 8.73
CA LYS A 31 -0.47 -5.13 7.66
C LYS A 31 -1.94 -5.37 7.26
N GLN A 32 -2.32 -4.92 6.07
CA GLN A 32 -3.65 -5.08 5.48
C GLN A 32 -3.54 -5.71 4.09
N GLY A 33 -4.57 -6.44 3.67
CA GLY A 33 -4.64 -7.09 2.35
C GLY A 33 -3.84 -8.39 2.25
N ARG A 34 -3.76 -8.95 1.03
CA ARG A 34 -2.98 -10.16 0.73
C ARG A 34 -1.49 -9.88 0.89
N ALA A 35 -0.70 -10.90 1.25
CA ALA A 35 0.75 -10.75 1.41
C ALA A 35 1.43 -10.13 0.16
N GLU A 36 0.91 -10.45 -1.02
CA GLU A 36 1.37 -9.94 -2.32
C GLU A 36 1.12 -8.43 -2.52
N THR A 37 0.11 -7.85 -1.86
CA THR A 37 -0.26 -6.43 -2.03
C THR A 37 0.23 -5.51 -0.91
N GLN A 38 0.80 -6.08 0.15
CA GLN A 38 1.34 -5.32 1.28
C GLN A 38 2.42 -4.31 0.86
N GLY A 39 3.27 -4.65 -0.13
CA GLY A 39 4.30 -3.74 -0.63
C GLY A 39 3.74 -2.49 -1.33
N ILE A 40 2.58 -2.60 -1.97
CA ILE A 40 1.91 -1.49 -2.66
C ILE A 40 1.31 -0.51 -1.65
N ARG A 41 0.80 -0.99 -0.51
CA ARG A 41 0.21 -0.13 0.52
C ARG A 41 1.23 0.85 1.11
N ASN A 42 2.50 0.46 1.16
CA ASN A 42 3.61 1.29 1.65
C ASN A 42 4.03 2.43 0.70
N VAL A 43 3.59 2.46 -0.57
CA VAL A 43 3.94 3.57 -1.48
C VAL A 43 3.15 4.85 -1.23
N GLN A 44 2.25 4.87 -0.23
CA GLN A 44 1.63 6.11 0.23
C GLN A 44 2.62 7.12 0.79
N ALA A 45 3.73 6.64 1.37
CA ALA A 45 4.79 7.50 1.88
C ALA A 45 5.48 8.34 0.79
N ILE A 46 5.30 8.00 -0.49
CA ILE A 46 5.87 8.72 -1.65
C ILE A 46 4.81 9.48 -2.47
N GLY A 47 3.59 9.68 -1.93
CA GLY A 47 2.53 10.46 -2.58
C GLY A 47 1.68 9.69 -3.62
N VAL A 48 1.86 8.38 -3.73
CA VAL A 48 1.04 7.51 -4.59
C VAL A 48 -0.11 6.93 -3.75
N PRO A 49 -1.35 6.84 -4.24
CA PRO A 49 -2.48 6.26 -3.50
C PRO A 49 -2.35 4.72 -3.38
N GLY A 50 -1.35 4.25 -2.64
CA GLY A 50 -0.97 2.84 -2.49
C GLY A 50 -2.11 1.95 -1.99
N ASN A 51 -2.94 2.43 -1.06
CA ASN A 51 -4.10 1.67 -0.58
C ASN A 51 -5.13 1.42 -1.69
N ALA A 52 -5.51 2.45 -2.45
CA ALA A 52 -6.51 2.30 -3.51
C ALA A 52 -6.02 1.36 -4.64
N ILE A 53 -4.71 1.37 -4.91
CA ILE A 53 -4.11 0.45 -5.88
C ILE A 53 -4.11 -0.97 -5.30
N ALA A 54 -3.68 -1.15 -4.05
CA ALA A 54 -3.67 -2.44 -3.39
C ALA A 54 -5.08 -3.06 -3.31
N ASP A 55 -6.11 -2.27 -3.03
CA ASP A 55 -7.49 -2.74 -2.97
C ASP A 55 -8.00 -3.22 -4.34
N LYS A 56 -7.65 -2.51 -5.43
CA LYS A 56 -7.96 -2.95 -6.80
C LYS A 56 -7.25 -4.25 -7.15
N VAL A 57 -5.97 -4.37 -6.78
CA VAL A 57 -5.17 -5.57 -7.03
C VAL A 57 -5.69 -6.76 -6.22
N ASP A 58 -6.01 -6.57 -4.94
CA ASP A 58 -6.65 -7.59 -4.10
C ASP A 58 -7.97 -8.06 -4.72
N GLY A 59 -8.80 -7.13 -5.20
CA GLY A 59 -10.05 -7.46 -5.88
C GLY A 59 -9.86 -8.30 -7.15
N ALA A 60 -8.89 -7.94 -7.99
CA ALA A 60 -8.56 -8.70 -9.20
C ALA A 60 -8.03 -10.11 -8.89
N LEU A 61 -7.21 -10.24 -7.86
CA LEU A 61 -6.64 -11.53 -7.43
C LEU A 61 -7.74 -12.45 -6.87
N ASN A 62 -8.65 -11.91 -6.06
CA ASN A 62 -9.80 -12.67 -5.57
C ASN A 62 -10.71 -13.14 -6.72
N ALA A 63 -11.01 -12.26 -7.68
CA ALA A 63 -11.82 -12.63 -8.84
C ALA A 63 -11.16 -13.71 -9.70
N SER A 64 -9.83 -13.68 -9.82
CA SER A 64 -9.05 -14.71 -10.51
C SER A 64 -9.14 -16.07 -9.79
N ASP A 65 -8.94 -16.09 -8.47
CA ASP A 65 -9.03 -17.30 -7.67
C ASP A 65 -10.42 -17.94 -7.75
N ASP A 66 -11.48 -17.12 -7.72
CA ASP A 66 -12.85 -17.59 -7.89
C ASP A 66 -13.09 -18.18 -9.28
N GLN A 67 -12.54 -17.58 -10.33
CA GLN A 67 -12.63 -18.12 -11.68
C GLN A 67 -11.90 -19.45 -11.81
N ARG A 68 -10.71 -19.59 -11.21
CA ARG A 68 -9.95 -20.84 -11.22
C ARG A 68 -10.72 -21.96 -10.52
N LYS A 69 -11.30 -21.69 -9.35
CA LYS A 69 -12.16 -22.65 -8.65
C LYS A 69 -13.34 -23.11 -9.49
N ARG A 70 -14.00 -22.20 -10.21
CA ARG A 70 -15.10 -22.55 -11.12
C ARG A 70 -14.64 -23.46 -12.25
N ASN A 71 -13.48 -23.18 -12.84
CA ASN A 71 -12.91 -24.01 -13.89
C ASN A 71 -12.53 -25.40 -13.37
N ASP A 72 -11.89 -25.49 -12.21
CA ASP A 72 -11.50 -26.76 -11.60
C ASP A 72 -12.72 -27.64 -11.28
N GLN A 73 -13.80 -27.02 -10.79
CA GLN A 73 -15.08 -27.69 -10.56
C GLN A 73 -15.71 -28.18 -11.87
N ALA A 74 -15.70 -27.36 -12.93
CA ALA A 74 -16.21 -27.75 -14.23
C ALA A 74 -15.44 -28.95 -14.81
N LEU A 75 -14.10 -28.93 -14.72
CA LEU A 75 -13.25 -30.03 -15.17
C LEU A 75 -13.51 -31.32 -14.38
N GLN A 76 -13.64 -31.24 -13.04
CA GLN A 76 -14.00 -32.40 -12.23
C GLN A 76 -15.40 -32.96 -12.53
N ASN A 77 -16.33 -32.11 -12.96
CA ASN A 77 -17.66 -32.58 -13.36
C ASN A 77 -17.61 -33.27 -14.72
N VAL A 78 -16.83 -32.74 -15.66
CA VAL A 78 -16.60 -33.38 -16.97
C VAL A 78 -15.97 -34.76 -16.80
N ASP A 79 -14.93 -34.87 -15.97
CA ASP A 79 -14.26 -36.14 -15.65
C ASP A 79 -15.24 -37.19 -15.09
N LYS A 80 -16.10 -36.82 -14.15
CA LYS A 80 -17.14 -37.71 -13.59
C LYS A 80 -18.23 -38.12 -14.59
N THR A 81 -18.40 -37.38 -15.68
CA THR A 81 -19.43 -37.66 -16.70
C THR A 81 -18.89 -38.40 -17.91
N GLN A 82 -17.58 -38.65 -17.99
CA GLN A 82 -17.00 -39.45 -19.06
C GLN A 82 -17.14 -40.94 -18.70
N PRO A 83 -18.01 -41.73 -19.37
CA PRO A 83 -18.00 -43.18 -19.20
C PRO A 83 -16.65 -43.72 -19.69
N ASP A 84 -16.14 -44.74 -18.99
CA ASP A 84 -14.91 -45.43 -19.38
C ASP A 84 -14.92 -45.76 -20.88
N PRO A 85 -13.83 -45.50 -21.62
CA PRO A 85 -13.72 -45.96 -23.00
C PRO A 85 -13.81 -47.49 -23.00
N GLN A 86 -14.91 -48.00 -23.55
CA GLN A 86 -15.15 -49.43 -23.81
C GLN A 86 -14.15 -49.95 -24.87
#